data_AF-A0A6P2DKD6-F1
#
_entry.id   AF-A0A6P2DKD6-F1
#
_cell.length_a   1.000
_cell.length_b   1.000
_cell.length_c   1.000
_cell.angle_alpha   90.00
_cell.angle_beta   90.00
_cell.angle_gamma   90.00
#
_symmetry.space_group_name_H-M   'P 1'
#
loop_
_entity.id
_entity.type
_entity.pdbx_description
1 polymer ?
#
loop_
_entity_poly.entity_id
_entity_poly.type
_entity_poly.pdbx_seq_one_letter_code
_entity_poly.pdbx_strand_id
1 'polypeptide(L)'
;MLTRVVPAALLVAVVGWTTSSAQPLVPGSQPSKESKPDGGKASGPAAKIESKKDLVLFEIRMVDDTVMKVSLMEPALVIATRYGKLMVPVAEVRRLEFGFRYPDGTEVKIDKAIADLASPEFRTREDAEQTLANIGQFAVPALRRASKSEDAEVNRRSKTVLKLLESKLALDQLELRDHDTIETAEFTIKGRMDISALKVRTKYFGDATVRLSDIRTFRSVVSASASEFALDAAKYAKMNQADWLETAIEVSAGQQLEVTATGKIDQWPQGPGQYMSEPGGLPGHAGGGVVVGGMPRIGVPGQVVGRIGANGTPFVIGASYKGKVTENGKLYVRISPSPWNCDSTGAYKISANVTTP
;
A
#
# COMPACT_ATOMS: atom_id res chain seq x y z
N MET A 1 61.69 13.01 -35.21
CA MET A 1 61.96 11.69 -35.82
C MET A 1 60.83 10.76 -35.43
N LEU A 2 59.82 10.62 -36.32
CA LEU A 2 59.42 9.38 -37.00
C LEU A 2 59.20 8.18 -36.05
N THR A 3 57.96 7.86 -35.66
CA THR A 3 56.99 6.93 -36.31
C THR A 3 57.35 5.44 -36.33
N ARG A 4 56.31 4.64 -36.07
CA ARG A 4 56.02 3.24 -36.47
C ARG A 4 56.30 2.15 -35.42
N VAL A 5 55.57 1.02 -35.30
CA VAL A 5 54.26 0.45 -35.74
C VAL A 5 54.27 -0.99 -35.15
N VAL A 6 53.10 -1.54 -34.82
CA VAL A 6 52.84 -2.94 -34.37
C VAL A 6 52.96 -3.95 -35.54
N PRO A 7 53.35 -5.23 -35.33
CA PRO A 7 52.41 -6.38 -35.40
C PRO A 7 52.76 -7.51 -34.38
N ALA A 8 51.86 -8.28 -33.75
CA ALA A 8 50.82 -9.21 -34.22
C ALA A 8 51.34 -10.48 -34.97
N ALA A 9 51.32 -11.65 -34.28
CA ALA A 9 51.16 -13.04 -34.77
C ALA A 9 51.56 -14.00 -33.60
N LEU A 10 50.72 -14.81 -32.94
CA LEU A 10 49.88 -15.95 -33.35
C LEU A 10 50.67 -17.16 -33.89
N LEU A 11 50.70 -18.28 -33.14
CA LEU A 11 50.56 -19.70 -33.55
C LEU A 11 50.88 -20.62 -32.33
N VAL A 12 49.96 -21.50 -31.87
CA VAL A 12 49.81 -22.96 -32.23
C VAL A 12 50.98 -23.81 -31.68
N ALA A 13 50.87 -25.00 -31.10
CA ALA A 13 49.84 -25.88 -30.54
C ALA A 13 50.59 -27.13 -30.01
N VAL A 14 49.82 -28.15 -29.56
CA VAL A 14 50.13 -29.59 -29.69
C VAL A 14 50.95 -30.30 -28.59
N VAL A 15 50.24 -31.23 -27.92
CA VAL A 15 50.58 -32.64 -27.59
C VAL A 15 51.83 -32.89 -26.72
N GLY A 16 51.86 -33.75 -25.69
CA GLY A 16 51.00 -34.83 -25.23
C GLY A 16 51.91 -35.94 -24.66
N TRP A 17 51.51 -36.49 -23.51
CA TRP A 17 51.72 -37.83 -22.91
C TRP A 17 53.13 -38.49 -22.95
N THR A 18 53.63 -39.17 -21.91
CA THR A 18 53.14 -40.44 -21.34
C THR A 18 54.11 -40.91 -20.24
N THR A 19 53.62 -41.71 -19.29
CA THR A 19 54.10 -43.06 -18.85
C THR A 19 53.65 -43.32 -17.40
N SER A 20 53.43 -44.54 -16.91
CA SER A 20 52.81 -45.80 -17.36
C SER A 20 52.84 -46.74 -16.13
N SER A 21 52.05 -47.82 -16.17
CA SER A 21 52.01 -49.02 -15.30
C SER A 21 51.33 -48.91 -13.91
N ALA A 22 50.53 -49.86 -13.43
CA ALA A 22 49.84 -51.06 -13.95
C ALA A 22 48.87 -51.55 -12.86
N GLN A 23 47.76 -52.21 -13.23
CA GLN A 23 46.71 -52.77 -12.35
C GLN A 23 47.06 -54.17 -11.80
N PRO A 24 46.20 -54.79 -10.95
CA PRO A 24 45.22 -55.72 -11.52
C PRO A 24 43.79 -55.65 -10.93
N LEU A 25 42.88 -56.17 -11.75
CA LEU A 25 41.42 -56.27 -11.65
C LEU A 25 40.93 -57.47 -10.82
N VAL A 26 39.72 -57.35 -10.26
CA VAL A 26 38.80 -58.48 -9.98
C VAL A 26 37.48 -58.22 -10.72
N PRO A 27 36.81 -59.25 -11.29
CA PRO A 27 36.03 -59.13 -12.53
C PRO A 27 34.50 -59.27 -12.42
N GLY A 28 33.82 -58.73 -13.45
CA GLY A 28 32.51 -59.16 -13.98
C GLY A 28 31.33 -58.29 -13.52
N SER A 29 30.55 -57.59 -14.36
CA SER A 29 30.21 -57.79 -15.78
C SER A 29 29.74 -56.47 -16.43
N GLN A 30 29.97 -56.36 -17.74
CA GLN A 30 29.83 -55.19 -18.61
C GLN A 30 28.41 -55.08 -19.25
N PRO A 31 28.08 -54.13 -20.18
CA PRO A 31 26.96 -53.20 -20.04
C PRO A 31 25.93 -53.27 -21.20
N SER A 32 25.04 -52.25 -21.23
CA SER A 32 24.19 -51.75 -22.34
C SER A 32 22.70 -52.13 -22.31
N LYS A 33 21.84 -51.11 -22.19
CA LYS A 33 21.02 -50.63 -23.32
C LYS A 33 20.30 -49.31 -23.01
N GLU A 34 20.29 -48.52 -24.06
CA GLU A 34 19.70 -47.23 -24.33
C GLU A 34 18.17 -47.19 -24.12
N SER A 35 17.65 -46.13 -23.47
CA SER A 35 16.39 -45.45 -23.83
C SER A 35 16.12 -44.26 -22.87
N LYS A 36 16.03 -43.05 -23.44
CA LYS A 36 15.14 -41.97 -22.96
C LYS A 36 13.80 -42.14 -23.71
N PRO A 37 12.70 -41.46 -23.34
CA PRO A 37 12.33 -40.79 -22.09
C PRO A 37 10.92 -41.22 -21.59
N ASP A 38 10.59 -41.09 -20.31
CA ASP A 38 9.22 -40.67 -19.95
C ASP A 38 9.14 -40.04 -18.55
N GLY A 39 8.17 -39.14 -18.41
CA GLY A 39 8.06 -38.16 -17.35
C GLY A 39 7.79 -38.72 -15.96
N GLY A 40 8.37 -38.04 -14.97
CA GLY A 40 8.04 -38.19 -13.56
C GLY A 40 8.31 -36.87 -12.85
N LYS A 41 7.29 -36.01 -12.81
CA LYS A 41 7.26 -34.76 -12.06
C LYS A 41 7.58 -35.03 -10.58
N ALA A 42 8.72 -34.55 -10.10
CA ALA A 42 8.93 -34.28 -8.68
C ALA A 42 8.56 -32.81 -8.41
N SER A 43 7.26 -32.52 -8.45
CA SER A 43 6.70 -31.31 -7.86
C SER A 43 6.70 -31.48 -6.34
N GLY A 44 7.73 -30.97 -5.67
CA GLY A 44 7.65 -30.70 -4.24
C GLY A 44 6.46 -29.77 -3.97
N PRO A 45 5.70 -29.98 -2.88
CA PRO A 45 4.47 -29.24 -2.66
C PRO A 45 4.82 -27.79 -2.37
N ALA A 46 4.62 -26.93 -3.38
CA ALA A 46 4.50 -25.51 -3.19
C ALA A 46 3.35 -25.30 -2.22
N ALA A 47 3.68 -24.86 -1.01
CA ALA A 47 2.72 -24.42 -0.02
C ALA A 47 1.83 -23.36 -0.69
N LYS A 48 0.59 -23.77 -0.94
CA LYS A 48 -0.46 -22.96 -1.51
C LYS A 48 -0.78 -21.89 -0.47
N ILE A 49 -0.21 -20.70 -0.62
CA ILE A 49 -0.66 -19.51 0.10
C ILE A 49 -2.01 -19.13 -0.51
N GLU A 50 -3.06 -19.86 -0.11
CA GLU A 50 -4.43 -19.35 -0.16
C GLU A 50 -4.58 -18.35 0.99
N SER A 51 -3.95 -17.19 0.87
CA SER A 51 -4.36 -16.03 1.65
C SER A 51 -5.57 -15.45 0.95
N LYS A 52 -6.72 -15.48 1.62
CA LYS A 52 -7.85 -14.59 1.39
C LYS A 52 -7.30 -13.16 1.38
N LYS A 53 -6.90 -12.68 0.19
CA LYS A 53 -6.17 -11.43 0.00
C LYS A 53 -7.18 -10.34 0.31
N ASP A 54 -7.09 -9.73 1.48
CA ASP A 54 -7.74 -8.46 1.75
C ASP A 54 -7.27 -7.51 0.65
N LEU A 55 -8.13 -7.33 -0.36
CA LEU A 55 -7.85 -6.48 -1.48
C LEU A 55 -7.84 -5.06 -0.94
N VAL A 56 -6.64 -4.53 -0.72
CA VAL A 56 -6.47 -3.15 -0.29
C VAL A 56 -7.15 -2.27 -1.33
N LEU A 57 -8.15 -1.54 -0.86
CA LEU A 57 -8.92 -0.64 -1.70
C LEU A 57 -8.15 0.67 -1.80
N PHE A 58 -8.04 1.21 -3.00
CA PHE A 58 -7.37 2.46 -3.30
C PHE A 58 -8.33 3.40 -3.99
N GLU A 59 -8.18 4.69 -3.71
CA GLU A 59 -8.80 5.79 -4.39
C GLU A 59 -7.78 6.39 -5.35
N ILE A 60 -8.09 6.29 -6.64
CA ILE A 60 -7.30 6.88 -7.72
C ILE A 60 -7.94 8.21 -8.07
N ARG A 61 -7.14 9.27 -8.10
CA ARG A 61 -7.48 10.51 -8.78
C ARG A 61 -6.78 10.54 -10.13
N MET A 62 -7.57 10.69 -11.17
CA MET A 62 -7.12 10.77 -12.55
C MET A 62 -6.69 12.20 -12.89
N VAL A 63 -6.06 12.38 -14.05
CA VAL A 63 -5.61 13.69 -14.55
C VAL A 63 -6.77 14.66 -14.80
N ASP A 64 -7.96 14.16 -15.12
CA ASP A 64 -9.20 14.90 -15.34
C ASP A 64 -10.00 15.15 -14.03
N ASP A 65 -9.37 14.93 -12.87
CA ASP A 65 -9.97 14.98 -11.54
C ASP A 65 -11.07 13.93 -11.27
N THR A 66 -11.29 12.98 -12.17
CA THR A 66 -12.16 11.83 -11.92
C THR A 66 -11.59 10.97 -10.80
N VAL A 67 -12.45 10.56 -9.86
CA VAL A 67 -12.06 9.72 -8.72
C VAL A 67 -12.67 8.32 -8.84
N MET A 68 -11.86 7.28 -8.71
CA MET A 68 -12.31 5.89 -8.79
C MET A 68 -11.74 5.03 -7.66
N LYS A 69 -12.59 4.17 -7.10
CA LYS A 69 -12.17 3.16 -6.12
C LYS A 69 -11.81 1.85 -6.79
N VAL A 70 -10.60 1.36 -6.54
CA VAL A 70 -10.07 0.15 -7.16
C VAL A 70 -9.33 -0.73 -6.14
N SER A 71 -8.97 -1.94 -6.54
CA SER A 71 -8.01 -2.78 -5.83
C SER A 71 -6.88 -3.18 -6.77
N LEU A 72 -5.64 -3.15 -6.31
CA LEU A 72 -4.49 -3.59 -7.10
C LEU A 72 -4.44 -5.12 -7.21
N MET A 73 -4.22 -5.63 -8.42
CA MET A 73 -4.10 -7.08 -8.63
C MET A 73 -2.70 -7.57 -8.27
N GLU A 74 -1.67 -6.78 -8.57
CA GLU A 74 -0.29 -7.09 -8.22
C GLU A 74 -0.11 -7.08 -6.68
N PRO A 75 0.61 -8.04 -6.09
CA PRO A 75 0.88 -8.06 -4.64
C PRO A 75 1.97 -7.07 -4.21
N ALA A 76 2.83 -6.64 -5.12
CA ALA A 76 3.94 -5.74 -4.85
C ALA A 76 4.22 -4.84 -6.06
N LEU A 77 4.73 -3.64 -5.77
CA LEU A 77 5.16 -2.64 -6.73
C LEU A 77 6.69 -2.56 -6.75
N VAL A 78 7.28 -2.45 -7.93
CA VAL A 78 8.73 -2.30 -8.08
C VAL A 78 9.05 -0.86 -8.45
N ILE A 79 9.89 -0.22 -7.65
CA ILE A 79 10.37 1.15 -7.88
C ILE A 79 11.89 1.15 -8.04
N ALA A 80 12.38 1.70 -9.15
CA ALA A 80 13.80 1.92 -9.38
C ALA A 80 14.23 3.20 -8.66
N THR A 81 15.08 3.07 -7.65
CA THR A 81 15.67 4.19 -6.92
C THR A 81 17.12 4.39 -7.33
N ARG A 82 17.75 5.50 -6.90
CA ARG A 82 19.18 5.73 -7.12
C ARG A 82 20.10 4.66 -6.51
N TYR A 83 19.58 3.86 -5.58
CA TYR A 83 20.33 2.82 -4.86
C TYR A 83 20.02 1.41 -5.37
N GLY A 84 19.13 1.27 -6.35
CA GLY A 84 18.69 -0.02 -6.88
C GLY A 84 17.17 -0.14 -6.90
N LYS A 85 16.69 -1.31 -7.34
CA LYS A 85 15.27 -1.64 -7.41
C LYS A 85 14.77 -2.06 -6.02
N LEU A 86 13.72 -1.40 -5.55
CA LEU A 86 13.04 -1.74 -4.30
C LEU A 86 11.67 -2.31 -4.63
N MET A 87 11.32 -3.42 -3.98
CA MET A 87 10.00 -4.04 -4.10
C MET A 87 9.20 -3.71 -2.85
N VAL A 88 8.07 -3.02 -3.05
CA VAL A 88 7.19 -2.56 -1.97
C VAL A 88 5.89 -3.37 -1.99
N PRO A 89 5.53 -4.09 -0.92
CA PRO A 89 4.24 -4.76 -0.82
C PRO A 89 3.08 -3.77 -0.93
N VAL A 90 2.06 -4.09 -1.72
CA VAL A 90 0.88 -3.21 -1.90
C VAL A 90 0.16 -2.96 -0.56
N ALA A 91 0.24 -3.90 0.37
CA ALA A 91 -0.33 -3.78 1.71
C ALA A 91 0.26 -2.63 2.54
N GLU A 92 1.49 -2.22 2.25
CA GLU A 92 2.20 -1.17 3.00
C GLU A 92 2.08 0.21 2.34
N VAL A 93 1.55 0.28 1.11
CA VAL A 93 1.41 1.53 0.37
C VAL A 93 0.25 2.33 0.95
N ARG A 94 0.56 3.51 1.52
CA ARG A 94 -0.45 4.47 2.02
C ARG A 94 -0.82 5.49 0.97
N ARG A 95 0.18 6.03 0.29
CA ARG A 95 0.02 6.99 -0.80
C ARG A 95 1.08 6.73 -1.85
N LEU A 96 0.67 6.85 -3.09
CA LEU A 96 1.53 6.74 -4.25
C LEU A 96 1.22 7.94 -5.15
N GLU A 97 2.25 8.71 -5.42
CA GLU A 97 2.21 9.84 -6.34
C GLU A 97 3.09 9.51 -7.52
N PHE A 98 2.54 9.63 -8.72
CA PHE A 98 3.30 9.37 -9.93
C PHE A 98 3.95 10.67 -10.40
N GLY A 99 5.23 10.55 -10.74
CA GLY A 99 5.91 11.56 -11.52
C GLY A 99 5.28 11.68 -12.90
N PHE A 100 5.50 12.84 -13.50
CA PHE A 100 5.04 13.20 -14.83
C PHE A 100 5.55 12.19 -15.87
N ARG A 101 4.61 11.73 -16.69
CA ARG A 101 4.85 10.84 -17.83
C ARG A 101 4.05 11.34 -19.00
N TYR A 102 4.67 11.34 -20.18
CA TYR A 102 3.93 11.50 -21.42
C TYR A 102 3.11 10.24 -21.68
N PRO A 103 1.81 10.35 -22.01
CA PRO A 103 1.07 9.26 -22.61
C PRO A 103 1.71 8.86 -23.94
N ASP A 104 1.60 7.57 -24.30
CA ASP A 104 2.25 7.02 -25.49
C ASP A 104 1.97 7.86 -26.75
N GLY A 105 3.04 8.25 -27.46
CA GLY A 105 2.97 9.05 -28.67
C GLY A 105 2.61 10.53 -28.49
N THR A 106 2.37 10.99 -27.26
CA THR A 106 2.07 12.41 -26.98
C THR A 106 3.31 13.28 -27.09
N GLU A 107 4.45 12.80 -26.61
CA GLU A 107 5.72 13.51 -26.68
C GLU A 107 6.09 13.86 -28.13
N VAL A 108 6.00 12.88 -29.04
CA VAL A 108 6.26 13.07 -30.48
C VAL A 108 5.32 14.11 -31.10
N LYS A 109 4.04 14.13 -30.69
CA LYS A 109 3.07 15.13 -31.15
C LYS A 109 3.40 16.53 -30.63
N ILE A 110 3.86 16.65 -29.39
CA ILE A 110 4.28 17.91 -28.79
C ILE A 110 5.51 18.45 -29.52
N ASP A 111 6.53 17.60 -29.73
CA ASP A 111 7.77 18.00 -30.40
C ASP A 111 7.50 18.44 -31.84
N LYS A 112 6.65 17.70 -32.56
CA LYS A 112 6.20 18.09 -33.90
C LYS A 112 5.47 19.43 -33.86
N ALA A 113 4.51 19.61 -32.96
CA ALA A 113 3.77 20.86 -32.87
C ALA A 113 4.69 22.04 -32.51
N ILE A 114 5.70 21.85 -31.66
CA ILE A 114 6.71 22.89 -31.37
C ILE A 114 7.55 23.21 -32.60
N ALA A 115 7.94 22.21 -33.40
CA ALA A 115 8.63 22.47 -34.67
C ALA A 115 7.73 23.23 -35.66
N ASP A 116 6.45 22.88 -35.72
CA ASP A 116 5.45 23.51 -36.59
C ASP A 116 5.15 24.97 -36.17
N LEU A 117 5.45 25.38 -34.94
CA LEU A 117 5.39 26.80 -34.54
C LEU A 117 6.40 27.68 -35.30
N ALA A 118 7.48 27.10 -35.82
CA ALA A 118 8.47 27.79 -36.65
C ALA A 118 8.16 27.73 -38.16
N SER A 119 7.07 27.07 -38.56
CA SER A 119 6.70 26.93 -39.98
C SER A 119 6.48 28.31 -40.63
N PRO A 120 6.87 28.51 -41.90
CA PRO A 120 6.59 29.75 -42.64
C PRO A 120 5.09 29.94 -42.94
N GLU A 121 4.31 28.87 -42.99
CA GLU A 121 2.87 28.90 -43.22
C GLU A 121 2.08 29.29 -41.96
N PHE A 122 1.33 30.39 -42.04
CA PHE A 122 0.53 30.90 -40.91
C PHE A 122 -0.47 29.86 -40.36
N ARG A 123 -1.13 29.12 -41.25
CA ARG A 123 -2.11 28.10 -40.88
C ARG A 123 -1.50 26.96 -40.07
N THR A 124 -0.31 26.50 -40.47
CA THR A 124 0.43 25.45 -39.75
C THR A 124 0.79 25.91 -38.34
N ARG A 125 1.17 27.18 -38.17
CA ARG A 125 1.45 27.75 -36.84
C ARG A 125 0.21 27.82 -35.95
N GLU A 126 -0.94 28.23 -36.49
CA GLU A 126 -2.19 28.25 -35.72
C GLU A 126 -2.65 26.84 -35.33
N ASP A 127 -2.58 25.88 -36.25
CA ASP A 127 -2.93 24.49 -35.99
C ASP A 127 -2.02 23.87 -34.90
N ALA A 128 -0.73 24.23 -34.90
CA ALA A 128 0.23 23.84 -33.87
C ALA A 128 -0.09 24.44 -32.50
N GLU A 129 -0.44 25.73 -32.43
CA GLU A 129 -0.89 26.38 -31.18
C GLU A 129 -2.12 25.70 -30.60
N GLN A 130 -3.12 25.43 -31.45
CA GLN A 130 -4.35 24.77 -31.03
C GLN A 130 -4.08 23.34 -30.55
N THR A 131 -3.18 22.62 -31.24
CA THR A 131 -2.76 21.27 -30.84
C THR A 131 -2.10 21.28 -29.47
N LEU A 132 -1.16 22.20 -29.21
CA LEU A 132 -0.49 22.35 -27.92
C LEU A 132 -1.46 22.75 -26.81
N ALA A 133 -2.42 23.64 -27.10
CA ALA A 133 -3.47 24.02 -26.17
C ALA A 133 -4.39 22.84 -25.81
N ASN A 134 -4.72 21.98 -26.79
CA ASN A 134 -5.56 20.79 -26.59
C ASN A 134 -4.85 19.68 -25.80
N ILE A 135 -3.53 19.55 -25.96
CA ILE A 135 -2.71 18.61 -25.18
C ILE A 135 -2.64 19.02 -23.70
N GLY A 136 -2.77 20.32 -23.41
CA GLY A 136 -2.95 20.82 -22.04
C GLY A 136 -1.70 20.69 -21.18
N GLN A 137 -1.85 20.16 -19.95
CA GLN A 137 -0.78 20.09 -18.95
C GLN A 137 0.48 19.36 -19.44
N PHE A 138 0.35 18.40 -20.37
CA PHE A 138 1.51 17.66 -20.89
C PHE A 138 2.40 18.51 -21.80
N ALA A 139 1.86 19.55 -22.44
CA ALA A 139 2.65 20.45 -23.29
C ALA A 139 3.51 21.43 -22.46
N VAL A 140 3.19 21.65 -21.18
CA VAL A 140 3.81 22.69 -20.34
C VAL A 140 5.34 22.58 -20.24
N PRO A 141 5.98 21.41 -19.98
CA PRO A 141 7.44 21.32 -19.93
C PRO A 141 8.10 21.68 -21.25
N ALA A 142 7.50 21.26 -22.37
CA ALA A 142 8.03 21.50 -23.70
C ALA A 142 7.85 22.97 -24.11
N LEU A 143 6.69 23.56 -23.81
CA LEU A 143 6.42 25.00 -23.98
C LEU A 143 7.34 25.87 -23.12
N ARG A 144 7.63 25.47 -21.86
CA ARG A 144 8.60 26.16 -21.01
C ARG A 144 10.00 26.17 -21.64
N ARG A 145 10.43 25.06 -22.24
CA ARG A 145 11.70 25.00 -23.01
C ARG A 145 11.64 25.87 -24.26
N ALA A 146 10.58 25.75 -25.06
CA ALA A 146 10.40 26.52 -26.30
C ALA A 146 10.25 28.04 -26.07
N SER A 147 9.74 28.46 -24.92
CA SER A 147 9.66 29.88 -24.50
C SER A 147 11.03 30.55 -24.29
N LYS A 148 12.10 29.74 -24.26
CA LYS A 148 13.50 30.18 -24.17
C LYS A 148 14.27 29.93 -25.48
N SER A 149 13.58 29.52 -26.55
CA SER A 149 14.19 29.34 -27.86
C SER A 149 14.72 30.67 -28.42
N GLU A 150 15.75 30.57 -29.25
CA GLU A 150 16.34 31.71 -29.98
C GLU A 150 15.43 32.21 -31.10
N ASP A 151 14.55 31.35 -31.63
CA ASP A 151 13.54 31.74 -32.60
C ASP A 151 12.46 32.60 -31.93
N ALA A 152 12.39 33.87 -32.34
CA ALA A 152 11.47 34.86 -31.79
C ALA A 152 9.99 34.48 -31.98
N GLU A 153 9.63 33.81 -33.08
CA GLU A 153 8.25 33.40 -33.35
C GLU A 153 7.87 32.23 -32.44
N VAL A 154 8.71 31.20 -32.33
CA VAL A 154 8.51 30.07 -31.41
C VAL A 154 8.43 30.57 -29.97
N ASN A 155 9.33 31.48 -29.57
CA ASN A 155 9.37 32.06 -28.24
C ASN A 155 8.07 32.78 -27.89
N ARG A 156 7.61 33.67 -28.78
CA ARG A 156 6.39 34.47 -28.60
C ARG A 156 5.15 33.58 -28.53
N ARG A 157 4.97 32.65 -29.48
CA ARG A 157 3.81 31.77 -29.55
C ARG A 157 3.76 30.80 -28.37
N SER A 158 4.91 30.22 -28.01
CA SER A 158 5.01 29.34 -26.84
C SER A 158 4.61 30.07 -25.55
N LYS A 159 5.01 31.34 -25.36
CA LYS A 159 4.58 32.16 -24.22
C LYS A 159 3.08 32.43 -24.22
N THR A 160 2.48 32.67 -25.38
CA THR A 160 1.03 32.86 -25.51
C THR A 160 0.26 31.61 -25.09
N VAL A 161 0.64 30.44 -25.62
CA VAL A 161 -0.01 29.17 -25.27
C VAL A 161 0.23 28.82 -23.80
N LEU A 162 1.44 29.05 -23.29
CA LEU A 162 1.78 28.80 -21.89
C LEU A 162 0.94 29.67 -20.94
N LYS A 163 0.76 30.96 -21.25
CA LYS A 163 -0.11 31.86 -20.46
C LYS A 163 -1.58 31.42 -20.50
N LEU A 164 -2.05 30.94 -21.65
CA LEU A 164 -3.41 30.38 -21.78
C LEU A 164 -3.57 29.14 -20.90
N LEU A 165 -2.60 28.23 -20.90
CA LEU A 165 -2.63 27.03 -20.07
C LEU A 165 -2.52 27.36 -18.58
N GLU A 166 -1.65 28.28 -18.18
CA GLU A 166 -1.52 28.73 -16.79
C GLU A 166 -2.81 29.38 -16.25
N SER A 167 -3.60 30.02 -17.11
CA SER A 167 -4.90 30.57 -16.71
C SER A 167 -6.01 29.52 -16.55
N LYS A 168 -5.85 28.34 -17.15
CA LYS A 168 -6.86 27.26 -17.16
C LYS A 168 -6.52 26.12 -16.19
N LEU A 169 -5.23 25.89 -15.94
CA LEU A 169 -4.73 24.79 -15.12
C LEU A 169 -4.51 25.24 -13.68
N ALA A 170 -4.82 24.38 -12.71
CA ALA A 170 -4.51 24.65 -11.30
C ALA A 170 -2.98 24.63 -11.06
N LEU A 171 -2.52 25.31 -10.00
CA LEU A 171 -1.08 25.44 -9.68
C LEU A 171 -0.38 24.07 -9.56
N ASP A 172 -1.09 23.12 -8.98
CA ASP A 172 -0.73 21.73 -8.78
C ASP A 172 -0.73 20.89 -10.09
N GLN A 173 -1.33 21.37 -11.17
CA GLN A 173 -1.19 20.80 -12.52
C GLN A 173 0.04 21.37 -13.27
N LEU A 174 0.54 22.53 -12.85
CA LEU A 174 1.71 23.21 -13.40
C LEU A 174 3.03 22.78 -12.74
N GLU A 175 2.96 22.24 -11.52
CA GLU A 175 4.07 21.59 -10.82
C GLU A 175 4.18 20.11 -11.20
N LEU A 176 4.89 19.86 -12.30
CA LEU A 176 5.16 18.51 -12.78
C LEU A 176 6.36 17.95 -12.03
N ARG A 177 6.15 16.82 -11.33
CA ARG A 177 7.18 16.12 -10.56
C ARG A 177 7.93 15.14 -11.46
N ASP A 178 9.26 15.06 -11.35
CA ASP A 178 10.05 14.15 -12.18
C ASP A 178 10.12 12.71 -11.66
N HIS A 179 9.77 12.51 -10.38
CA HIS A 179 9.92 11.24 -9.68
C HIS A 179 8.60 10.76 -9.09
N ASP A 180 8.43 9.44 -9.06
CA ASP A 180 7.39 8.79 -8.29
C ASP A 180 7.76 8.82 -6.81
N THR A 181 6.74 9.00 -5.97
CA THR A 181 6.86 8.98 -4.52
C THR A 181 5.92 7.95 -3.94
N ILE A 182 6.46 6.98 -3.21
CA ILE A 182 5.69 5.99 -2.45
C ILE A 182 5.83 6.33 -0.97
N GLU A 183 4.72 6.62 -0.30
CA GLU A 183 4.66 6.75 1.15
C GLU A 183 4.18 5.43 1.75
N THR A 184 5.02 4.86 2.61
CA THR A 184 4.69 3.68 3.43
C THR A 184 4.46 4.11 4.88
N ALA A 185 4.24 3.15 5.79
CA ALA A 185 4.15 3.44 7.22
C ALA A 185 5.47 3.93 7.83
N GLU A 186 6.61 3.44 7.31
CA GLU A 186 7.92 3.64 7.93
C GLU A 186 8.73 4.75 7.25
N PHE A 187 8.62 4.89 5.92
CA PHE A 187 9.40 5.87 5.16
C PHE A 187 8.79 6.20 3.80
N THR A 188 9.33 7.27 3.19
CA THR A 188 8.98 7.72 1.84
C THR A 188 10.07 7.34 0.84
N ILE A 189 9.70 6.65 -0.22
CA ILE A 189 10.59 6.23 -1.29
C ILE A 189 10.41 7.15 -2.49
N LYS A 190 11.52 7.67 -3.01
CA LYS A 190 11.55 8.43 -4.27
C LYS A 190 12.26 7.61 -5.34
N GLY A 191 11.65 7.49 -6.52
CA GLY A 191 12.22 6.72 -7.62
C GLY A 191 11.37 6.79 -8.87
N ARG A 192 11.51 5.79 -9.74
CA ARG A 192 10.73 5.65 -10.97
C ARG A 192 10.26 4.21 -11.13
N MET A 193 8.96 4.04 -11.37
CA MET A 193 8.36 2.76 -11.68
C MET A 193 8.52 2.43 -13.15
N ASP A 194 8.96 1.19 -13.42
CA ASP A 194 9.31 0.64 -14.75
C ASP A 194 8.10 0.04 -15.48
N ILE A 195 6.90 0.34 -15.00
CA ILE A 195 5.63 -0.08 -15.60
C ILE A 195 4.97 1.13 -16.26
N SER A 196 4.13 0.87 -17.27
CA SER A 196 3.32 1.88 -17.98
C SER A 196 1.85 1.86 -17.57
N ALA A 197 1.37 0.74 -17.03
CA ALA A 197 0.00 0.58 -16.56
C ALA A 197 -0.09 -0.37 -15.35
N LEU A 198 -1.16 -0.21 -14.57
CA LEU A 198 -1.52 -1.03 -13.42
C LEU A 198 -2.76 -1.88 -13.74
N LYS A 199 -2.75 -3.14 -13.33
CA LYS A 199 -3.96 -3.97 -13.38
C LYS A 199 -4.73 -3.79 -12.08
N VAL A 200 -5.94 -3.30 -12.21
CA VAL A 200 -6.79 -2.97 -11.08
C VAL A 200 -8.14 -3.66 -11.22
N ARG A 201 -8.73 -4.04 -10.10
CA ARG A 201 -10.08 -4.57 -10.04
C ARG A 201 -11.00 -3.53 -9.44
N THR A 202 -11.99 -3.12 -10.22
CA THR A 202 -13.05 -2.20 -9.82
C THR A 202 -14.25 -2.98 -9.28
N LYS A 203 -15.04 -2.36 -8.39
CA LYS A 203 -16.24 -3.00 -7.84
C LYS A 203 -17.33 -3.26 -8.89
N TYR A 204 -17.47 -2.34 -9.85
CA TYR A 204 -18.59 -2.33 -10.79
C TYR A 204 -18.24 -2.92 -12.15
N PHE A 205 -17.00 -2.78 -12.60
CA PHE A 205 -16.57 -3.17 -13.96
C PHE A 205 -15.61 -4.36 -13.97
N GLY A 206 -15.29 -4.92 -12.80
CA GLY A 206 -14.35 -6.04 -12.69
C GLY A 206 -12.91 -5.61 -13.02
N ASP A 207 -12.19 -6.46 -13.75
CA ASP A 207 -10.77 -6.27 -14.06
C ASP A 207 -10.59 -5.17 -15.13
N ALA A 208 -9.75 -4.19 -14.82
CA ALA A 208 -9.42 -3.06 -15.67
C ALA A 208 -7.91 -2.82 -15.68
N THR A 209 -7.42 -2.15 -16.71
CA THR A 209 -6.01 -1.71 -16.79
C THR A 209 -6.00 -0.19 -16.86
N VAL A 210 -5.30 0.46 -15.93
CA VAL A 210 -5.21 1.93 -15.85
C VAL A 210 -3.77 2.35 -16.14
N ARG A 211 -3.61 3.30 -17.06
CA ARG A 211 -2.29 3.84 -17.42
C ARG A 211 -1.78 4.79 -16.35
N LEU A 212 -0.49 4.73 -16.08
CA LEU A 212 0.16 5.58 -15.09
C LEU A 212 0.19 7.06 -15.51
N SER A 213 0.19 7.33 -16.82
CA SER A 213 0.09 8.68 -17.38
C SER A 213 -1.24 9.37 -17.04
N ASP A 214 -2.28 8.59 -16.77
CA ASP A 214 -3.63 9.08 -16.55
C ASP A 214 -3.95 9.20 -15.06
N ILE A 215 -3.04 8.74 -14.18
CA ILE A 215 -3.19 8.77 -12.73
C ILE A 215 -2.34 9.90 -12.14
N ARG A 216 -2.96 10.75 -11.32
CA ARG A 216 -2.30 11.81 -10.57
C ARG A 216 -1.92 11.36 -9.16
N THR A 217 -2.90 10.88 -8.41
CA THR A 217 -2.68 10.35 -7.06
C THR A 217 -3.35 9.01 -6.89
N PHE A 218 -2.70 8.18 -6.09
CA PHE A 218 -3.14 6.84 -5.78
C PHE A 218 -3.09 6.70 -4.26
N ARG A 219 -4.22 6.89 -3.60
CA ARG A 219 -4.32 6.90 -2.15
C ARG A 219 -4.93 5.60 -1.68
N SER A 220 -4.33 4.99 -0.68
CA SER A 220 -4.92 3.84 -0.02
C SER A 220 -6.17 4.26 0.73
N VAL A 221 -7.31 3.63 0.43
CA VAL A 221 -8.52 3.64 1.26
C VAL A 221 -8.35 2.55 2.31
N VAL A 222 -7.21 2.60 3.00
CA VAL A 222 -7.00 1.84 4.21
C VAL A 222 -7.77 2.57 5.30
N SER A 223 -8.99 2.08 5.53
CA SER A 223 -9.35 1.70 6.89
C SER A 223 -8.17 0.89 7.40
N ALA A 224 -7.38 1.38 8.36
CA ALA A 224 -6.29 0.59 8.94
C ALA A 224 -6.78 -0.84 9.15
N SER A 225 -5.99 -1.79 8.68
CA SER A 225 -6.27 -3.21 8.80
C SER A 225 -6.82 -3.46 10.20
N ALA A 226 -8.11 -3.81 10.25
CA ALA A 226 -8.81 -3.89 11.51
C ALA A 226 -8.14 -5.00 12.31
N SER A 227 -7.50 -4.64 13.41
CA SER A 227 -6.81 -5.58 14.27
C SER A 227 -7.87 -6.37 15.02
N GLU A 228 -7.98 -7.65 14.70
CA GLU A 228 -8.92 -8.56 15.35
C GLU A 228 -8.23 -9.34 16.47
N PHE A 229 -8.87 -9.39 17.64
CA PHE A 229 -8.39 -10.19 18.78
C PHE A 229 -9.56 -10.64 19.67
N ALA A 230 -9.32 -11.72 20.43
CA ALA A 230 -10.27 -12.21 21.41
C ALA A 230 -10.01 -11.56 22.78
N LEU A 231 -11.07 -11.07 23.42
CA LEU A 231 -11.06 -10.52 24.76
C LEU A 231 -11.71 -11.52 25.71
N ASP A 232 -10.88 -12.29 26.39
CA ASP A 232 -11.26 -13.36 27.31
C ASP A 232 -11.86 -12.79 28.61
N ALA A 233 -13.10 -13.16 28.91
CA ALA A 233 -13.82 -12.66 30.09
C ALA A 233 -13.24 -13.17 31.41
N ALA A 234 -12.70 -14.39 31.44
CA ALA A 234 -12.10 -14.95 32.65
C ALA A 234 -10.82 -14.18 33.06
N LYS A 235 -10.18 -13.50 32.11
CA LYS A 235 -8.96 -12.71 32.34
C LYS A 235 -9.25 -11.23 32.51
N TYR A 236 -10.11 -10.67 31.66
CA TYR A 236 -10.27 -9.22 31.52
C TYR A 236 -11.62 -8.69 31.99
N ALA A 237 -12.48 -9.52 32.59
CA ALA A 237 -13.70 -9.11 33.29
C ALA A 237 -13.59 -9.22 34.83
N LYS A 238 -12.36 -9.20 35.36
CA LYS A 238 -12.12 -9.36 36.80
C LYS A 238 -12.53 -8.14 37.60
N MET A 239 -12.95 -8.41 38.84
CA MET A 239 -13.48 -7.40 39.75
C MET A 239 -12.46 -6.37 40.24
N ASN A 240 -11.19 -6.77 40.40
CA ASN A 240 -10.12 -5.89 40.86
C ASN A 240 -9.77 -4.80 39.83
N GLN A 241 -10.33 -4.86 38.62
CA GLN A 241 -10.22 -3.84 37.57
C GLN A 241 -8.80 -3.50 37.10
N ALA A 242 -7.78 -4.21 37.61
CA ALA A 242 -6.37 -3.95 37.35
C ALA A 242 -5.90 -4.56 36.02
N ASP A 243 -6.54 -5.63 35.57
CA ASP A 243 -6.11 -6.38 34.39
C ASP A 243 -6.68 -5.74 33.12
N TRP A 244 -5.79 -5.12 32.34
CA TRP A 244 -6.09 -4.58 31.02
C TRP A 244 -5.37 -5.39 29.95
N LEU A 245 -6.06 -5.70 28.85
CA LEU A 245 -5.39 -6.24 27.67
C LEU A 245 -4.67 -5.10 26.96
N GLU A 246 -3.35 -5.12 26.97
CA GLU A 246 -2.52 -4.29 26.10
C GLU A 246 -2.65 -4.80 24.66
N THR A 247 -3.16 -3.96 23.76
CA THR A 247 -3.25 -4.30 22.34
C THR A 247 -2.01 -3.81 21.59
N ALA A 248 -1.75 -4.38 20.41
CA ALA A 248 -0.70 -3.88 19.50
C ALA A 248 -1.10 -2.59 18.75
N ILE A 249 -2.25 -2.00 19.08
CA ILE A 249 -2.82 -0.86 18.36
C ILE A 249 -2.28 0.42 18.99
N GLU A 250 -1.41 1.10 18.26
CA GLU A 250 -0.92 2.42 18.61
C GLU A 250 -1.77 3.50 17.94
N VAL A 251 -2.15 4.51 18.74
CA VAL A 251 -2.95 5.65 18.29
C VAL A 251 -2.23 6.95 18.63
N SER A 252 -2.42 7.94 17.75
CA SER A 252 -1.90 9.30 17.89
C SER A 252 -3.05 10.31 17.91
N ALA A 253 -2.85 11.38 18.65
CA ALA A 253 -3.77 12.51 18.76
C ALA A 253 -4.12 13.04 17.35
N GLY A 254 -5.41 13.21 17.11
CA GLY A 254 -5.94 13.62 15.81
C GLY A 254 -6.45 12.48 14.94
N GLN A 255 -6.04 11.23 15.18
CA GLN A 255 -6.57 10.06 14.46
C GLN A 255 -7.99 9.72 14.89
N GLN A 256 -8.70 8.98 14.04
CA GLN A 256 -10.04 8.48 14.30
C GLN A 256 -9.94 6.99 14.68
N LEU A 257 -10.38 6.64 15.90
CA LEU A 257 -10.47 5.27 16.39
C LEU A 257 -11.88 4.74 16.18
N GLU A 258 -11.98 3.57 15.56
CA GLU A 258 -13.21 2.81 15.39
C GLU A 258 -13.03 1.41 15.98
N VAL A 259 -13.91 0.99 16.87
CA VAL A 259 -13.84 -0.33 17.52
C VAL A 259 -15.21 -0.98 17.43
N THR A 260 -15.24 -2.24 17.03
CA THR A 260 -16.44 -3.09 17.04
C THR A 260 -16.18 -4.32 17.90
N ALA A 261 -17.13 -4.66 18.74
CA ALA A 261 -17.08 -5.81 19.61
C ALA A 261 -18.31 -6.70 19.35
N THR A 262 -18.09 -8.01 19.26
CA THR A 262 -19.16 -9.00 19.05
C THR A 262 -18.96 -10.22 19.94
N GLY A 263 -20.00 -11.03 20.12
CA GLY A 263 -19.96 -12.24 20.95
C GLY A 263 -20.84 -12.12 22.19
N LYS A 264 -20.78 -13.14 23.04
CA LYS A 264 -21.53 -13.23 24.29
C LYS A 264 -20.64 -13.78 25.39
N ILE A 265 -20.80 -13.24 26.59
CA ILE A 265 -20.14 -13.72 27.80
C ILE A 265 -21.18 -13.98 28.87
N ASP A 266 -20.90 -14.95 29.73
CA ASP A 266 -21.74 -15.22 30.89
C ASP A 266 -21.20 -14.44 32.09
N GLN A 267 -21.99 -13.48 32.58
CA GLN A 267 -21.65 -12.67 33.74
C GLN A 267 -21.89 -13.40 35.07
N TRP A 268 -22.62 -14.52 35.06
CA TRP A 268 -22.87 -15.31 36.26
C TRP A 268 -22.84 -16.83 35.97
N PRO A 269 -21.64 -17.41 35.81
CA PRO A 269 -21.49 -18.83 35.45
C PRO A 269 -22.00 -19.82 36.49
N GLN A 270 -22.39 -19.37 37.70
CA GLN A 270 -23.04 -20.20 38.72
C GLN A 270 -24.45 -20.65 38.30
N GLY A 271 -25.14 -19.84 37.49
CA GLY A 271 -26.36 -20.21 36.79
C GLY A 271 -26.14 -20.08 35.28
N PRO A 272 -25.49 -21.07 34.63
CA PRO A 272 -25.03 -20.95 33.26
C PRO A 272 -26.14 -20.50 32.30
N GLY A 273 -25.86 -19.49 31.48
CA GLY A 273 -26.77 -18.98 30.46
C GLY A 273 -27.83 -18.00 30.95
N GLN A 274 -27.96 -17.76 32.26
CA GLN A 274 -28.98 -16.85 32.80
C GLN A 274 -28.63 -15.37 32.58
N TYR A 275 -27.35 -15.01 32.67
CA TYR A 275 -26.90 -13.61 32.61
C TYR A 275 -25.88 -13.41 31.48
N MET A 276 -26.33 -13.69 30.26
CA MET A 276 -25.55 -13.48 29.06
C MET A 276 -25.51 -11.99 28.68
N SER A 277 -24.30 -11.44 28.59
CA SER A 277 -24.06 -10.07 28.15
C SER A 277 -23.49 -10.04 26.75
N GLU A 278 -23.98 -9.10 25.95
CA GLU A 278 -23.31 -8.66 24.73
C GLU A 278 -22.33 -7.52 25.06
N PRO A 279 -21.42 -7.14 24.15
CA PRO A 279 -20.39 -6.13 24.42
C PRO A 279 -20.91 -4.74 24.80
N GLY A 280 -22.17 -4.44 24.47
CA GLY A 280 -22.87 -3.22 24.91
C GLY A 280 -23.20 -3.20 26.41
N GLY A 281 -23.15 -4.36 27.04
CA GLY A 281 -23.41 -4.58 28.45
C GLY A 281 -24.75 -5.27 28.73
N LEU A 282 -24.94 -5.63 29.99
CA LEU A 282 -26.10 -6.35 30.48
C LEU A 282 -27.32 -5.41 30.56
N PRO A 283 -28.43 -5.70 29.87
CA PRO A 283 -29.62 -4.86 29.90
C PRO A 283 -30.19 -4.68 31.32
N GLY A 284 -30.75 -3.51 31.61
CA GLY A 284 -31.42 -3.22 32.88
C GLY A 284 -30.50 -2.99 34.09
N HIS A 285 -29.18 -3.04 33.91
CA HIS A 285 -28.21 -2.77 34.97
C HIS A 285 -27.63 -1.36 34.82
N ALA A 286 -27.54 -0.62 35.92
CA ALA A 286 -27.01 0.74 35.90
C ALA A 286 -25.51 0.77 35.56
N GLY A 287 -25.11 1.76 34.77
CA GLY A 287 -23.71 2.10 34.55
C GLY A 287 -23.17 2.84 35.77
N GLY A 288 -22.55 2.11 36.69
CA GLY A 288 -22.02 2.66 37.93
C GLY A 288 -22.14 1.70 39.11
N GLY A 289 -21.62 2.11 40.25
CA GLY A 289 -21.52 1.29 41.46
C GLY A 289 -20.07 1.04 41.86
N VAL A 290 -19.89 0.53 43.07
CA VAL A 290 -18.58 0.22 43.63
C VAL A 290 -18.38 -1.28 43.50
N VAL A 291 -17.29 -1.72 42.89
CA VAL A 291 -16.89 -3.13 42.97
C VAL A 291 -16.36 -3.43 44.37
N VAL A 292 -16.34 -4.71 44.75
CA VAL A 292 -15.70 -5.16 45.98
C VAL A 292 -14.25 -4.64 46.01
N GLY A 293 -13.90 -3.88 47.05
CA GLY A 293 -12.63 -3.15 47.16
C GLY A 293 -12.70 -1.64 46.98
N GLY A 294 -13.90 -1.04 46.84
CA GLY A 294 -14.07 0.41 46.90
C GLY A 294 -13.84 1.14 45.56
N MET A 295 -13.54 0.41 44.48
CA MET A 295 -13.23 1.03 43.19
C MET A 295 -14.49 1.34 42.38
N PRO A 296 -14.56 2.49 41.69
CA PRO A 296 -15.66 2.80 40.78
C PRO A 296 -15.71 1.83 39.60
N ARG A 297 -16.90 1.30 39.30
CA ARG A 297 -17.15 0.48 38.12
C ARG A 297 -17.29 1.35 36.88
N ILE A 298 -16.55 1.02 35.83
CA ILE A 298 -16.58 1.78 34.56
C ILE A 298 -17.52 1.06 33.60
N GLY A 299 -18.60 1.72 33.18
CA GLY A 299 -19.60 1.17 32.27
C GLY A 299 -20.59 0.19 32.94
N VAL A 300 -21.44 -0.44 32.13
CA VAL A 300 -22.51 -1.39 32.53
C VAL A 300 -21.98 -2.83 32.65
N PRO A 301 -22.64 -3.76 33.39
CA PRO A 301 -22.55 -5.22 33.25
C PRO A 301 -21.80 -5.78 32.05
N GLY A 302 -20.58 -6.31 32.06
CA GLY A 302 -20.03 -6.95 30.85
C GLY A 302 -19.80 -6.04 29.63
N GLN A 303 -19.87 -4.71 29.78
CA GLN A 303 -19.62 -3.75 28.71
C GLN A 303 -18.13 -3.64 28.40
N VAL A 304 -17.77 -3.54 27.12
CA VAL A 304 -16.37 -3.31 26.72
C VAL A 304 -15.98 -1.85 26.99
N VAL A 305 -14.83 -1.66 27.64
CA VAL A 305 -14.26 -0.34 27.94
C VAL A 305 -12.81 -0.28 27.50
N GLY A 306 -12.36 0.91 27.10
CA GLY A 306 -11.02 1.17 26.59
C GLY A 306 -10.32 2.27 27.36
N ARG A 307 -9.00 2.36 27.22
CA ARG A 307 -8.18 3.53 27.58
C ARG A 307 -7.00 3.65 26.63
N ILE A 308 -6.47 4.86 26.47
CA ILE A 308 -5.29 5.12 25.62
C ILE A 308 -4.08 5.38 26.53
N GLY A 309 -3.03 4.59 26.38
CA GLY A 309 -1.88 4.63 27.28
C GLY A 309 -2.14 3.98 28.64
N ALA A 310 -1.05 3.68 29.36
CA ALA A 310 -1.11 2.96 30.64
C ALA A 310 -1.84 3.72 31.75
N ASN A 311 -1.90 5.06 31.65
CA ASN A 311 -2.51 5.95 32.64
C ASN A 311 -3.65 6.80 32.06
N GLY A 312 -4.11 6.52 30.84
CA GLY A 312 -5.16 7.30 30.20
C GLY A 312 -6.52 7.13 30.86
N THR A 313 -7.38 8.11 30.65
CA THR A 313 -8.75 8.09 31.18
C THR A 313 -9.57 7.01 30.49
N PRO A 314 -10.16 6.05 31.23
CA PRO A 314 -11.01 5.04 30.63
C PRO A 314 -12.29 5.63 30.02
N PHE A 315 -12.72 5.05 28.89
CA PHE A 315 -13.95 5.41 28.19
C PHE A 315 -14.73 4.16 27.77
N VAL A 316 -16.02 4.34 27.50
CA VAL A 316 -16.91 3.25 27.09
C VAL A 316 -16.75 2.99 25.60
N ILE A 317 -16.53 1.72 25.24
CA ILE A 317 -16.52 1.25 23.85
C ILE A 317 -17.87 0.61 23.48
N GLY A 318 -18.37 -0.30 24.31
CA GLY A 318 -19.61 -1.02 24.02
C GLY A 318 -19.50 -1.96 22.82
N ALA A 319 -20.61 -2.15 22.10
CA ALA A 319 -20.66 -2.96 20.87
C ALA A 319 -19.99 -2.26 19.69
N SER A 320 -20.07 -0.94 19.62
CA SER A 320 -19.38 -0.14 18.62
C SER A 320 -19.02 1.22 19.17
N TYR A 321 -17.83 1.68 18.78
CA TYR A 321 -17.28 2.97 19.17
C TYR A 321 -16.66 3.64 17.95
N LYS A 322 -16.88 4.95 17.82
CA LYS A 322 -16.23 5.79 16.84
C LYS A 322 -15.92 7.14 17.47
N GLY A 323 -14.63 7.44 17.68
CA GLY A 323 -14.20 8.67 18.33
C GLY A 323 -12.85 9.18 17.85
N LYS A 324 -12.63 10.47 18.01
CA LYS A 324 -11.35 11.11 17.72
C LYS A 324 -10.40 10.91 18.90
N VAL A 325 -9.19 10.47 18.61
CA VAL A 325 -8.14 10.25 19.59
C VAL A 325 -7.57 11.60 20.03
N THR A 326 -7.50 11.83 21.33
CA THR A 326 -6.98 13.06 21.95
C THR A 326 -5.57 12.90 22.51
N GLU A 327 -5.10 11.67 22.69
CA GLU A 327 -3.85 11.32 23.37
C GLU A 327 -3.05 10.32 22.53
N ASN A 328 -1.72 10.35 22.67
CA ASN A 328 -0.85 9.37 22.02
C ASN A 328 -0.68 8.16 22.95
N GLY A 329 -0.75 6.94 22.42
CA GLY A 329 -0.43 5.74 23.18
C GLY A 329 -1.03 4.47 22.59
N LYS A 330 -0.83 3.35 23.29
CA LYS A 330 -1.46 2.06 22.95
C LYS A 330 -2.90 2.01 23.43
N LEU A 331 -3.77 1.37 22.66
CA LEU A 331 -5.11 1.04 23.12
C LEU A 331 -5.05 -0.13 24.11
N TYR A 332 -5.67 0.06 25.27
CA TYR A 332 -5.93 -0.99 26.24
C TYR A 332 -7.42 -1.25 26.31
N VAL A 333 -7.81 -2.52 26.39
CA VAL A 333 -9.22 -2.92 26.41
C VAL A 333 -9.47 -3.88 27.56
N ARG A 334 -10.67 -3.81 28.15
CA ARG A 334 -11.15 -4.78 29.14
C ARG A 334 -12.67 -4.88 29.11
N ILE A 335 -13.20 -5.75 29.94
CA ILE A 335 -14.64 -5.96 30.13
C ILE A 335 -15.02 -5.46 31.52
N SER A 336 -16.12 -4.72 31.61
CA SER A 336 -16.64 -4.29 32.90
C SER A 336 -17.12 -5.50 33.72
N PRO A 337 -16.67 -5.66 34.97
CA PRO A 337 -16.84 -6.92 35.71
C PRO A 337 -18.30 -7.20 36.10
N SER A 338 -18.56 -8.47 36.45
CA SER A 338 -19.85 -8.92 36.97
C SER A 338 -20.26 -8.20 38.25
N PRO A 339 -21.55 -7.89 38.44
CA PRO A 339 -22.04 -7.31 39.68
C PRO A 339 -22.18 -8.34 40.81
N TRP A 340 -22.13 -9.64 40.54
CA TRP A 340 -22.43 -10.71 41.52
C TRP A 340 -21.21 -11.35 42.16
N ASN A 341 -20.12 -10.60 42.29
CA ASN A 341 -18.88 -11.07 42.93
C ASN A 341 -18.36 -12.42 42.36
N CYS A 342 -18.36 -12.55 41.04
CA CYS A 342 -17.90 -13.77 40.36
C CYS A 342 -17.16 -13.44 39.06
N ASP A 343 -16.32 -14.37 38.62
CA ASP A 343 -15.62 -14.26 37.35
C ASP A 343 -16.56 -14.62 36.20
N SER A 344 -16.54 -13.80 35.15
CA SER A 344 -17.31 -14.06 33.93
C SER A 344 -16.60 -15.08 33.04
N THR A 345 -17.35 -15.81 32.22
CA THR A 345 -16.79 -16.78 31.25
C THR A 345 -17.19 -16.45 29.81
N GLY A 346 -16.45 -17.00 28.85
CA GLY A 346 -16.60 -16.71 27.42
C GLY A 346 -15.61 -15.64 26.94
N ALA A 347 -15.82 -15.15 25.72
CA ALA A 347 -14.97 -14.12 25.14
C ALA A 347 -15.74 -13.26 24.14
N TYR A 348 -15.30 -12.01 24.00
CA TYR A 348 -15.71 -11.17 22.88
C TYR A 348 -14.67 -11.20 21.77
N LYS A 349 -15.13 -11.06 20.54
CA LYS A 349 -14.27 -10.76 19.40
C LYS A 349 -14.26 -9.25 19.19
N ILE A 350 -13.08 -8.64 19.30
CA ILE A 350 -12.87 -7.22 19.08
C ILE A 350 -12.21 -7.02 17.72
N SER A 351 -12.66 -6.01 16.98
CA SER A 351 -12.08 -5.53 15.73
C SER A 351 -11.87 -4.03 15.88
N ALA A 352 -10.63 -3.56 15.75
CA ALA A 352 -10.29 -2.17 15.98
C ALA A 352 -9.47 -1.59 14.83
N ASN A 353 -9.82 -0.37 14.43
CA ASN A 353 -9.33 0.31 13.25
C ASN A 353 -8.98 1.76 13.59
N VAL A 354 -7.87 2.25 13.06
CA VAL A 354 -7.37 3.60 13.26
C VAL A 354 -7.22 4.29 11.92
N THR A 355 -8.03 5.31 11.66
CA THR A 355 -7.96 6.06 10.40
C THR A 355 -7.33 7.43 10.64
N THR A 356 -6.52 7.87 9.68
CA THR A 356 -6.08 9.27 9.65
C THR A 356 -7.17 10.07 8.93
N PRO A 357 -7.67 11.17 9.49
CA PRO A 357 -8.69 12.00 8.85
C PRO A 357 -8.28 12.52 7.48
#